data_AF-A0ABD7GIU2-F1
#
_entry.id   AF-A0ABD7GIU2-F1
#
_cell.length_a   1.000
_cell.length_b   1.000
_cell.length_c   1.000
_cell.angle_alpha   90.00
_cell.angle_beta   90.00
_cell.angle_gamma   90.00
#
_symmetry.space_group_name_H-M   'P 1'
#
loop_
_entity.id
_entity.type
_entity.pdbx_description
1 polymer ?
#
loop_
_entity_poly.entity_id
_entity_poly.type
_entity_poly.pdbx_seq_one_letter_code
_entity_poly.pdbx_strand_id
1 'polypeptide(L)'
;MQATQLPEPAAVPVQRPASPALAPALRTISGETPHYRARFEVAAADGADAAEAVKEIVMGWLHAKGLDVPEGAADIAVPAGWTAADEPDAAKAVRFLGLSGAQGAAWAVEADELDGEFSRRRWHTRIGLAPAGDGGCILNVQVSHYAVNGFFGYQRNPLPSVPRVVRDILANGKLDVRIGASRVSVEEIYLDADTLKRDFMSSLTDRARCLPIVLMTTDDDGKTPVWDATELASKLVGMATVYVIDMRDGALVQAFRDLLPDRTPAGRYRIGRSAVMVYRPGIDLSGEESLSACTLFTRHRIERYAAGGRDGFINVLMQGLGRGIDARPGDVAGIGDVLWLRSRVESERQGERIERLRSRAKAAAEPVADIDGLRAENARLRADAEAWEEIATDQERSYSDATAKVDELTRTVQRLEGEKRALERKAAQCAAPSDDDGAARVAECLQSIPRDLTDLLKLARSIWPERIVVLPEAMDSAKSYDGNLAEEWDIVRSTATALYGLLFEDDGCEGQVADEFQRRTGYELTFSESSATRARADLMKMRERSYGGRTVDISAHIKGRSQKNTFRLHFYIDRENELIVIGHAGCHMKTAGSHRRGFK
;
A
#
# COMPACT_ATOMS: atom_id res chain seq x y z
N MET A 1 -4.07 -56.06 -33.64
CA MET A 1 -3.41 -56.07 -32.32
C MET A 1 -2.66 -54.75 -32.20
N GLN A 2 -3.07 -53.93 -31.24
CA GLN A 2 -2.59 -52.56 -31.03
C GLN A 2 -1.16 -52.55 -30.49
N ALA A 3 -0.32 -51.66 -31.02
CA ALA A 3 0.90 -51.21 -30.37
C ALA A 3 0.53 -50.02 -29.47
N THR A 4 0.55 -50.25 -28.17
CA THR A 4 0.26 -49.22 -27.15
C THR A 4 1.50 -48.33 -27.01
N GLN A 5 1.43 -47.11 -27.57
CA GLN A 5 2.39 -46.04 -27.30
C GLN A 5 2.18 -45.55 -25.86
N LEU A 6 3.21 -45.69 -25.02
CA LEU A 6 3.26 -45.05 -23.70
C LEU A 6 3.29 -43.52 -23.89
N PRO A 7 2.52 -42.74 -23.11
CA PRO A 7 2.54 -41.29 -23.20
C PRO A 7 3.86 -40.72 -22.63
N GLU A 8 4.39 -39.69 -23.28
CA GLU A 8 5.49 -38.87 -22.75
C GLU A 8 5.11 -38.29 -21.37
N PRO A 9 6.05 -38.22 -20.41
CA PRO A 9 5.77 -37.61 -19.13
C PRO A 9 5.53 -36.11 -19.32
N ALA A 10 4.34 -35.66 -18.93
CA ALA A 10 4.00 -34.25 -18.85
C ALA A 10 5.05 -33.50 -18.03
N ALA A 11 5.57 -32.40 -18.58
CA ALA A 11 6.43 -31.46 -17.86
C ALA A 11 5.67 -30.95 -16.62
N VAL A 12 6.02 -31.47 -15.45
CA VAL A 12 5.52 -30.96 -14.17
C VAL A 12 6.07 -29.54 -14.04
N PRO A 13 5.23 -28.50 -13.87
CA PRO A 13 5.72 -27.17 -13.58
C PRO A 13 6.48 -27.25 -12.27
N VAL A 14 7.78 -26.94 -12.30
CA VAL A 14 8.61 -26.83 -11.11
C VAL A 14 8.01 -25.71 -10.26
N GLN A 15 7.16 -26.07 -9.29
CA GLN A 15 6.70 -25.16 -8.26
C GLN A 15 7.93 -24.65 -7.52
N ARG A 16 8.00 -23.32 -7.33
CA ARG A 16 8.96 -22.66 -6.45
C ARG A 16 8.96 -23.40 -5.11
N PRO A 17 10.04 -24.08 -4.70
CA PRO A 17 10.12 -24.53 -3.32
C PRO A 17 10.26 -23.29 -2.46
N ALA A 18 9.30 -23.08 -1.55
CA ALA A 18 9.45 -22.15 -0.45
C ALA A 18 10.51 -22.75 0.50
N SER A 19 11.78 -22.57 0.19
CA SER A 19 12.87 -22.90 1.10
C SER A 19 12.78 -21.95 2.30
N PRO A 20 12.56 -22.44 3.53
CA PRO A 20 12.40 -21.59 4.72
C PRO A 20 13.65 -20.74 5.01
N ALA A 21 14.81 -21.15 4.50
CA ALA A 21 16.09 -20.47 4.69
C ALA A 21 16.24 -19.10 3.98
N LEU A 22 15.34 -18.76 3.04
CA LEU A 22 15.38 -17.48 2.30
C LEU A 22 14.30 -16.49 2.74
N ALA A 23 13.40 -16.89 3.63
CA ALA A 23 12.27 -16.09 4.09
C ALA A 23 12.64 -14.74 4.75
N PRO A 24 13.80 -14.55 5.43
CA PRO A 24 14.08 -13.25 6.07
C PRO A 24 14.49 -12.15 5.09
N ALA A 25 14.91 -12.49 3.86
CA ALA A 25 15.52 -11.54 2.94
C ALA A 25 14.54 -10.87 1.96
N LEU A 26 13.33 -11.42 1.84
CA LEU A 26 12.26 -10.90 1.00
C LEU A 26 11.20 -10.25 1.88
N ARG A 27 11.41 -8.98 2.28
CA ARG A 27 10.31 -8.19 2.85
C ARG A 27 9.33 -7.87 1.71
N THR A 28 8.24 -8.61 1.61
CA THR A 28 7.05 -8.14 0.90
C THR A 28 6.53 -6.93 1.67
N ILE A 29 6.63 -5.73 1.09
CA ILE A 29 6.13 -4.51 1.73
C ILE A 29 4.60 -4.57 1.66
N SER A 30 3.95 -4.73 2.81
CA SER A 30 2.49 -4.75 2.88
C SER A 30 1.93 -3.38 2.48
N GLY A 31 0.88 -3.37 1.66
CA GLY A 31 0.22 -2.13 1.20
C GLY A 31 0.97 -1.37 0.10
N GLU A 32 1.96 -1.97 -0.54
CA GLU A 32 2.72 -1.37 -1.64
C GLU A 32 1.85 -1.12 -2.88
N THR A 33 1.81 0.14 -3.33
CA THR A 33 1.09 0.56 -4.53
C THR A 33 2.08 0.88 -5.66
N PRO A 34 1.98 0.22 -6.83
CA PRO A 34 2.84 0.51 -7.97
C PRO A 34 2.65 1.93 -8.50
N HIS A 35 3.76 2.63 -8.75
CA HIS A 35 3.78 3.98 -9.33
C HIS A 35 4.34 3.97 -10.76
N TYR A 36 5.50 3.34 -10.95
CA TYR A 36 6.19 3.23 -12.22
C TYR A 36 6.83 1.85 -12.38
N ARG A 37 6.82 1.31 -13.58
CA ARG A 37 7.49 0.05 -13.90
C ARG A 37 7.94 0.08 -15.35
N ALA A 38 9.17 -0.32 -15.63
CA ALA A 38 9.68 -0.49 -16.98
C ALA A 38 10.77 -1.55 -17.05
N ARG A 39 10.87 -2.19 -18.23
CA ARG A 39 11.90 -3.17 -18.59
C ARG A 39 12.56 -2.71 -19.88
N PHE A 40 13.87 -2.54 -19.85
CA PHE A 40 14.66 -2.06 -20.98
C PHE A 40 15.71 -3.10 -21.39
N GLU A 41 15.97 -3.18 -22.68
CA GLU A 41 17.16 -3.78 -23.28
C GLU A 41 18.13 -2.65 -23.57
N VAL A 42 19.30 -2.68 -22.92
CA VAL A 42 20.30 -1.62 -23.00
C VAL A 42 21.57 -2.18 -23.63
N ALA A 43 22.08 -1.49 -24.63
CA ALA A 43 23.39 -1.74 -25.22
C ALA A 43 24.24 -0.47 -25.11
N ALA A 44 25.56 -0.61 -25.00
CA ALA A 44 26.47 0.52 -25.03
C ALA A 44 27.16 0.61 -26.40
N ALA A 45 27.53 1.83 -26.78
CA ALA A 45 28.36 2.06 -27.95
C ALA A 45 29.74 1.39 -27.82
N ASP A 46 30.35 1.05 -28.95
CA ASP A 46 31.76 0.66 -29.08
C ASP A 46 32.20 -0.57 -28.26
N GLY A 47 31.26 -1.47 -27.91
CA GLY A 47 31.55 -2.71 -27.18
C GLY A 47 31.86 -2.51 -25.69
N ALA A 48 31.53 -1.34 -25.14
CA ALA A 48 31.58 -1.09 -23.69
C ALA A 48 30.52 -1.95 -22.95
N ASP A 49 30.74 -2.19 -21.66
CA ASP A 49 29.78 -2.91 -20.83
C ASP A 49 28.61 -1.99 -20.45
N ALA A 50 27.43 -2.29 -21.01
CA ALA A 50 26.21 -1.53 -20.74
C ALA A 50 25.78 -1.62 -19.26
N ALA A 51 26.03 -2.75 -18.60
CA ALA A 51 25.67 -2.92 -17.19
C ALA A 51 26.49 -1.99 -16.31
N GLU A 52 27.79 -1.84 -16.57
CA GLU A 52 28.66 -0.94 -15.81
C GLU A 52 28.28 0.53 -16.04
N ALA A 53 28.03 0.94 -17.28
CA ALA A 53 27.57 2.30 -17.56
C ALA A 53 26.23 2.62 -16.88
N VAL A 54 25.29 1.67 -16.82
CA VAL A 54 24.02 1.85 -16.10
C VAL A 54 24.26 1.91 -14.59
N LYS A 55 25.11 1.05 -14.03
CA LYS A 55 25.47 1.11 -12.59
C LYS A 55 26.03 2.47 -12.22
N GLU A 56 26.96 3.04 -13.01
CA GLU A 56 27.51 4.38 -12.75
C GLU A 56 26.42 5.46 -12.63
N ILE A 57 25.45 5.45 -13.54
CA ILE A 57 24.31 6.39 -13.53
C ILE A 57 23.45 6.18 -12.28
N VAL A 58 23.15 4.92 -11.93
CA VAL A 58 22.37 4.58 -10.74
C VAL A 58 23.09 5.04 -9.46
N MET A 59 24.40 4.83 -9.37
CA MET A 59 25.21 5.26 -8.22
C MET A 59 25.26 6.79 -8.11
N GLY A 60 25.41 7.50 -9.22
CA GLY A 60 25.31 8.96 -9.26
C GLY A 60 23.94 9.46 -8.78
N TRP A 61 22.86 8.79 -9.18
CA TRP A 61 21.50 9.10 -8.72
C TRP A 61 21.32 8.87 -7.21
N LEU A 62 21.85 7.78 -6.66
CA LEU A 62 21.80 7.49 -5.22
C LEU A 62 22.57 8.55 -4.41
N HIS A 63 23.77 8.92 -4.85
CA HIS A 63 24.55 10.00 -4.24
C HIS A 63 23.82 11.35 -4.30
N ALA A 64 23.20 11.68 -5.44
CA ALA A 64 22.42 12.92 -5.58
C ALA A 64 21.20 12.95 -4.64
N LYS A 65 20.66 11.78 -4.28
CA LYS A 65 19.63 11.65 -3.24
C LYS A 65 20.17 11.77 -1.81
N GLY A 66 21.49 11.82 -1.61
CA GLY A 66 22.11 11.80 -0.30
C GLY A 66 21.89 10.49 0.45
N LEU A 67 21.83 9.37 -0.29
CA LEU A 67 21.88 8.04 0.29
C LEU A 67 23.34 7.70 0.64
N ASP A 68 23.55 7.15 1.83
CA ASP A 68 24.88 6.69 2.25
C ASP A 68 25.19 5.38 1.52
N VAL A 69 26.09 5.45 0.54
CA VAL A 69 26.46 4.35 -0.34
C VAL A 69 27.90 3.96 -0.02
N PRO A 70 28.15 2.73 0.49
CA PRO A 70 29.50 2.28 0.80
C PRO A 70 30.42 2.31 -0.42
N GLU A 71 31.70 2.62 -0.21
CA GLU A 71 32.73 2.51 -1.24
C GLU A 71 32.80 1.05 -1.74
N GLY A 72 32.77 0.85 -3.07
CA GLY A 72 32.70 -0.47 -3.69
C GLY A 72 31.32 -1.14 -3.72
N ALA A 73 30.24 -0.43 -3.37
CA ALA A 73 28.87 -0.98 -3.36
C ALA A 73 28.37 -1.55 -4.71
N ALA A 74 28.98 -1.14 -5.82
CA ALA A 74 28.70 -1.71 -7.14
C ALA A 74 29.07 -3.21 -7.26
N ASP A 75 30.05 -3.67 -6.46
CA ASP A 75 30.65 -5.02 -6.54
C ASP A 75 30.30 -5.93 -5.37
N ILE A 76 29.38 -5.50 -4.50
CA ILE A 76 29.05 -6.21 -3.27
C ILE A 76 28.26 -7.50 -3.54
N ALA A 77 28.82 -8.66 -3.15
CA ALA A 77 28.25 -9.99 -3.38
C ALA A 77 27.34 -10.53 -2.25
N VAL A 78 27.17 -9.77 -1.17
CA VAL A 78 26.34 -10.11 0.01
C VAL A 78 25.48 -8.89 0.28
N PRO A 79 24.18 -8.99 0.63
CA PRO A 79 23.39 -7.80 0.89
C PRO A 79 24.11 -6.91 1.90
N ALA A 80 24.65 -5.76 1.46
CA ALA A 80 25.25 -4.83 2.39
C ALA A 80 24.13 -4.37 3.31
N GLY A 81 24.33 -4.65 4.60
CA GLY A 81 23.38 -4.30 5.64
C GLY A 81 22.98 -2.84 5.54
N TRP A 82 21.70 -2.61 5.76
CA TRP A 82 21.08 -1.31 5.87
C TRP A 82 21.97 -0.28 6.57
N THR A 83 22.14 0.90 5.98
CA THR A 83 22.62 2.10 6.69
C THR A 83 21.53 2.72 7.60
N ALA A 84 20.46 1.99 7.93
CA ALA A 84 19.24 2.53 8.56
C ALA A 84 18.27 1.50 9.22
N ALA A 85 18.63 0.22 9.40
CA ALA A 85 17.67 -0.85 9.76
C ALA A 85 17.12 -0.79 11.18
N ASP A 86 17.90 -0.27 12.13
CA ASP A 86 17.51 -0.34 13.55
C ASP A 86 16.60 0.83 13.95
N GLU A 87 16.25 1.72 13.01
CA GLU A 87 15.35 2.84 13.22
C GLU A 87 14.21 2.82 12.19
N PRO A 88 12.98 2.43 12.59
CA PRO A 88 11.76 2.61 11.78
C PRO A 88 11.56 4.05 11.27
N ASP A 89 12.24 5.00 11.92
CA ASP A 89 12.23 6.44 11.66
C ASP A 89 13.32 6.91 10.69
N ALA A 90 14.21 6.02 10.22
CA ALA A 90 15.26 6.42 9.28
C ALA A 90 14.65 6.92 7.97
N ALA A 91 14.97 8.18 7.62
CA ALA A 91 14.38 8.87 6.48
C ALA A 91 14.73 8.23 5.13
N LYS A 92 15.84 7.49 5.06
CA LYS A 92 16.44 6.95 3.84
C LYS A 92 17.16 5.63 4.12
N ALA A 93 17.07 4.67 3.22
CA ALA A 93 17.78 3.39 3.27
C ALA A 93 18.11 2.89 1.87
N VAL A 94 19.23 2.18 1.71
CA VAL A 94 19.64 1.55 0.44
C VAL A 94 20.23 0.17 0.70
N ARG A 95 20.03 -0.76 -0.23
CA ARG A 95 20.62 -2.10 -0.22
C ARG A 95 21.11 -2.47 -1.61
N PHE A 96 22.19 -3.24 -1.67
CA PHE A 96 22.78 -3.72 -2.92
C PHE A 96 23.02 -5.22 -2.84
N LEU A 97 22.86 -5.91 -3.97
CA LEU A 97 23.30 -7.29 -4.11
C LEU A 97 23.75 -7.57 -5.54
N GLY A 98 24.99 -8.01 -5.67
CA GLY A 98 25.58 -8.55 -6.87
C GLY A 98 25.73 -10.07 -6.81
N LEU A 99 25.70 -10.69 -7.98
CA LEU A 99 26.15 -12.04 -8.25
C LEU A 99 27.12 -11.94 -9.43
N SER A 100 28.29 -12.56 -9.33
CA SER A 100 29.30 -12.59 -10.39
C SER A 100 29.87 -14.01 -10.56
N GLY A 101 30.40 -14.30 -11.75
CA GLY A 101 31.05 -15.57 -12.09
C GLY A 101 30.39 -16.36 -13.22
N ALA A 102 30.84 -17.60 -13.42
CA ALA A 102 30.42 -18.50 -14.51
C ALA A 102 28.92 -18.90 -14.49
N GLN A 103 28.18 -18.45 -13.48
CA GLN A 103 26.83 -18.89 -13.12
C GLN A 103 25.77 -17.85 -13.50
N GLY A 104 26.20 -16.79 -14.19
CA GLY A 104 25.43 -15.60 -14.51
C GLY A 104 25.86 -14.43 -13.64
N ALA A 105 26.01 -13.25 -14.24
CA ALA A 105 26.09 -12.02 -13.46
C ALA A 105 24.68 -11.47 -13.23
N ALA A 106 24.44 -10.85 -12.09
CA ALA A 106 23.20 -10.16 -11.78
C ALA A 106 23.51 -9.08 -10.75
N TRP A 107 22.76 -7.98 -10.78
CA TRP A 107 22.93 -6.90 -9.81
C TRP A 107 21.59 -6.27 -9.51
N ALA A 108 21.35 -5.92 -8.26
CA ALA A 108 20.16 -5.20 -7.86
C ALA A 108 20.44 -4.19 -6.76
N VAL A 109 19.71 -3.09 -6.79
CA VAL A 109 19.63 -2.10 -5.72
C VAL A 109 18.18 -1.85 -5.34
N GLU A 110 17.94 -1.69 -4.04
CA GLU A 110 16.66 -1.25 -3.49
C GLU A 110 16.90 -0.02 -2.63
N ALA A 111 16.12 1.04 -2.87
CA ALA A 111 16.19 2.29 -2.12
C ALA A 111 14.82 2.65 -1.55
N ASP A 112 14.78 2.95 -0.25
CA ASP A 112 13.59 3.39 0.49
C ASP A 112 13.80 4.80 1.02
N GLU A 113 12.85 5.70 0.78
CA GLU A 113 12.92 7.09 1.25
C GLU A 113 11.56 7.64 1.66
N LEU A 114 11.54 8.57 2.61
CA LEU A 114 10.34 9.34 2.93
C LEU A 114 10.00 10.29 1.78
N ASP A 115 8.71 10.44 1.50
CA ASP A 115 8.20 11.44 0.58
C ASP A 115 8.43 12.85 1.16
N GLY A 116 8.96 13.75 0.33
CA GLY A 116 9.31 15.12 0.75
C GLY A 116 8.12 16.04 1.01
N GLU A 117 6.95 15.74 0.45
CA GLU A 117 5.71 16.51 0.65
C GLU A 117 4.78 15.81 1.65
N PHE A 118 4.69 14.48 1.59
CA PHE A 118 3.84 13.66 2.45
C PHE A 118 4.67 12.78 3.38
N SER A 119 5.07 13.31 4.53
CA SER A 119 5.92 12.64 5.52
C SER A 119 5.45 11.26 6.01
N ARG A 120 4.20 10.87 5.73
CA ARG A 120 3.63 9.55 6.06
C ARG A 120 3.64 8.56 4.89
N ARG A 121 4.24 8.93 3.74
CA ARG A 121 4.46 8.06 2.58
C ARG A 121 5.94 7.72 2.46
N ARG A 122 6.21 6.48 2.10
CA ARG A 122 7.53 6.03 1.65
C ARG A 122 7.50 5.67 0.19
N TRP A 123 8.57 6.04 -0.50
CA TRP A 123 8.88 5.61 -1.85
C TRP A 123 9.86 4.44 -1.78
N HIS A 124 9.56 3.41 -2.55
CA HIS A 124 10.42 2.25 -2.70
C HIS A 124 10.81 2.09 -4.17
N THR A 125 12.10 2.17 -4.45
CA THR A 125 12.66 2.05 -5.80
C THR A 125 13.50 0.78 -5.88
N ARG A 126 13.15 -0.12 -6.81
CA ARG A 126 13.93 -1.32 -7.13
C ARG A 126 14.52 -1.18 -8.52
N ILE A 127 15.81 -1.42 -8.65
CA ILE A 127 16.51 -1.47 -9.93
C ILE A 127 17.26 -2.79 -10.00
N GLY A 128 17.01 -3.55 -11.05
CA GLY A 128 17.65 -4.84 -11.30
C GLY A 128 18.31 -4.87 -12.68
N LEU A 129 19.48 -5.49 -12.74
CA LEU A 129 20.31 -5.67 -13.91
C LEU A 129 20.65 -7.15 -14.09
N ALA A 130 20.48 -7.62 -15.31
CA ALA A 130 20.99 -8.91 -15.77
C ALA A 130 21.76 -8.69 -17.09
N PRO A 131 22.95 -9.25 -17.28
CA PRO A 131 23.65 -9.21 -18.56
C PRO A 131 22.76 -9.79 -19.66
N ALA A 132 22.78 -9.14 -20.81
CA ALA A 132 22.35 -9.69 -22.07
C ALA A 132 23.61 -10.06 -22.88
N GLY A 133 23.46 -10.87 -23.93
CA GLY A 133 24.59 -11.17 -24.83
C GLY A 133 25.26 -9.91 -25.39
N ASP A 134 26.47 -10.06 -25.91
CA ASP A 134 27.21 -9.01 -26.64
C ASP A 134 27.50 -7.71 -25.86
N GLY A 135 27.62 -7.79 -24.52
CA GLY A 135 27.93 -6.63 -23.67
C GLY A 135 26.72 -5.75 -23.32
N GLY A 136 25.51 -6.17 -23.70
CA GLY A 136 24.27 -5.53 -23.30
C GLY A 136 23.79 -5.93 -21.90
N CYS A 137 22.70 -5.31 -21.44
CA CYS A 137 22.01 -5.71 -20.21
C CYS A 137 20.49 -5.52 -20.29
N ILE A 138 19.75 -6.35 -19.57
CA ILE A 138 18.36 -6.13 -19.23
C ILE A 138 18.30 -5.29 -17.95
N LEU A 139 17.62 -4.15 -18.04
CA LEU A 139 17.38 -3.23 -16.94
C LEU A 139 15.90 -3.24 -16.56
N ASN A 140 15.60 -3.56 -15.30
CA ASN A 140 14.28 -3.39 -14.72
C ASN A 140 14.31 -2.24 -13.72
N VAL A 141 13.32 -1.35 -13.82
CA VAL A 141 13.11 -0.27 -12.85
C VAL A 141 11.68 -0.31 -12.36
N GLN A 142 11.50 -0.35 -11.05
CA GLN A 142 10.20 -0.34 -10.39
C GLN A 142 10.20 0.71 -9.31
N VAL A 143 9.16 1.54 -9.29
CA VAL A 143 8.90 2.48 -8.21
C VAL A 143 7.49 2.27 -7.72
N SER A 144 7.36 2.26 -6.41
CA SER A 144 6.12 2.10 -5.69
C SER A 144 6.13 3.00 -4.47
N HIS A 145 4.98 3.11 -3.84
CA HIS A 145 4.84 3.82 -2.59
C HIS A 145 3.91 3.10 -1.64
N TYR A 146 4.09 3.35 -0.35
CA TYR A 146 3.27 2.79 0.71
C TYR A 146 3.16 3.78 1.86
N ALA A 147 2.09 3.64 2.66
CA ALA A 147 1.94 4.41 3.89
C ALA A 147 2.87 3.83 4.97
N VAL A 148 3.43 4.68 5.82
CA VAL A 148 4.15 4.21 7.01
C VAL A 148 3.21 3.42 7.92
N ASN A 149 3.71 2.38 8.57
CA ASN A 149 2.92 1.53 9.46
C ASN A 149 2.23 2.37 10.54
N GLY A 150 0.95 2.11 10.79
CA GLY A 150 0.15 2.85 11.77
C GLY A 150 -0.36 4.22 11.29
N PHE A 151 -0.17 4.58 10.01
CA PHE A 151 -0.84 5.74 9.44
C PHE A 151 -2.33 5.46 9.22
N PHE A 152 -3.18 6.25 9.89
CA PHE A 152 -4.63 6.26 9.68
C PHE A 152 -5.01 7.59 9.02
N GLY A 153 -5.39 7.54 7.75
CA GLY A 153 -5.77 8.75 7.01
C GLY A 153 -5.84 8.54 5.50
N TYR A 154 -6.41 9.52 4.80
CA TYR A 154 -6.45 9.53 3.34
C TYR A 154 -5.08 9.91 2.78
N GLN A 155 -4.49 9.04 1.97
CA GLN A 155 -3.28 9.33 1.20
C GLN A 155 -3.67 9.74 -0.21
N ARG A 156 -3.47 11.01 -0.55
CA ARG A 156 -3.64 11.50 -1.92
C ARG A 156 -2.68 10.75 -2.85
N ASN A 157 -3.12 10.26 -4.00
CA ASN A 157 -2.21 9.64 -4.96
C ASN A 157 -1.06 10.60 -5.33
N PRO A 158 0.19 10.12 -5.42
CA PRO A 158 1.28 10.95 -5.92
C PRO A 158 1.01 11.48 -7.32
N LEU A 159 1.71 12.56 -7.66
CA LEU A 159 1.75 13.03 -9.03
C LEU A 159 2.48 12.01 -9.92
N PRO A 160 1.95 11.74 -11.12
CA PRO A 160 2.55 10.81 -12.07
C PRO A 160 3.94 11.29 -12.47
N SER A 161 4.93 10.39 -12.37
CA SER A 161 6.32 10.74 -12.63
C SER A 161 7.15 9.54 -13.05
N VAL A 162 8.11 9.80 -13.94
CA VAL A 162 9.15 8.85 -14.33
C VAL A 162 10.37 9.11 -13.45
N PRO A 163 10.99 8.07 -12.85
CA PRO A 163 12.16 8.24 -11.99
C PRO A 163 13.30 8.95 -12.72
N ARG A 164 13.97 9.90 -12.04
CA ARG A 164 15.06 10.67 -12.65
C ARG A 164 16.17 9.79 -13.21
N VAL A 165 16.51 8.70 -12.53
CA VAL A 165 17.49 7.70 -13.00
C VAL A 165 17.15 7.14 -14.39
N VAL A 166 15.87 6.93 -14.71
CA VAL A 166 15.44 6.48 -16.05
C VAL A 166 15.70 7.59 -17.08
N ARG A 167 15.40 8.84 -16.74
CA ARG A 167 15.66 9.98 -17.64
C ARG A 167 17.16 10.14 -17.88
N ASP A 168 17.98 10.00 -16.85
CA ASP A 168 19.44 10.11 -16.95
C ASP A 168 20.02 8.98 -17.81
N ILE A 169 19.48 7.75 -17.71
CA ILE A 169 19.84 6.61 -18.58
C ILE A 169 19.48 6.89 -20.04
N LEU A 170 18.26 7.37 -20.31
CA LEU A 170 17.80 7.68 -21.67
C LEU A 170 18.53 8.88 -22.30
N ALA A 171 18.96 9.84 -21.47
CA ALA A 171 19.73 11.00 -21.91
C ALA A 171 21.21 10.67 -22.16
N ASN A 172 21.69 9.49 -21.74
CA ASN A 172 23.06 9.09 -21.98
C ASN A 172 23.25 8.71 -23.46
N GLY A 173 23.89 9.60 -24.22
CA GLY A 173 24.14 9.41 -25.65
C GLY A 173 25.03 8.21 -26.02
N LYS A 174 25.61 7.51 -25.05
CA LYS A 174 26.40 6.28 -25.26
C LYS A 174 25.57 5.00 -25.11
N LEU A 175 24.31 5.10 -24.65
CA LEU A 175 23.42 3.96 -24.45
C LEU A 175 22.34 3.92 -25.53
N ASP A 176 22.17 2.76 -26.16
CA ASP A 176 20.97 2.45 -26.93
C ASP A 176 19.98 1.73 -26.02
N VAL A 177 18.85 2.37 -25.74
CA VAL A 177 17.82 1.87 -24.82
C VAL A 177 16.58 1.52 -25.62
N ARG A 178 16.21 0.24 -25.58
CA ARG A 178 15.12 -0.34 -26.36
C ARG A 178 14.14 -1.12 -25.48
N ILE A 179 12.96 -1.37 -26.03
CA ILE A 179 12.00 -2.33 -25.48
C ILE A 179 11.53 -3.21 -26.64
N GLY A 180 12.11 -4.41 -26.74
CA GLY A 180 12.01 -5.23 -27.93
C GLY A 180 12.52 -4.49 -29.17
N ALA A 181 11.77 -4.55 -30.27
CA ALA A 181 12.17 -3.89 -31.52
C ALA A 181 12.04 -2.35 -31.50
N SER A 182 11.48 -1.73 -30.46
CA SER A 182 11.21 -0.29 -30.43
C SER A 182 12.25 0.48 -29.62
N ARG A 183 12.74 1.61 -30.15
CA ARG A 183 13.49 2.59 -29.37
C ARG A 183 12.52 3.34 -28.45
N VAL A 184 12.93 3.61 -27.22
CA VAL A 184 12.08 4.34 -26.26
C VAL A 184 11.89 5.79 -26.73
N SER A 185 10.64 6.22 -26.86
CA SER A 185 10.30 7.64 -27.15
C SER A 185 9.96 8.37 -25.85
N VAL A 186 10.38 9.64 -25.76
CA VAL A 186 10.04 10.56 -24.66
C VAL A 186 8.95 11.56 -25.03
N GLU A 187 8.62 11.63 -26.31
CA GLU A 187 7.61 12.51 -26.91
C GLU A 187 6.54 11.69 -27.64
N GLU A 188 5.39 12.31 -27.86
CA GLU A 188 4.33 11.80 -28.71
C GLU A 188 4.73 11.85 -30.18
N ILE A 189 4.27 10.88 -30.96
CA ILE A 189 4.53 10.78 -32.39
C ILE A 189 3.27 11.17 -33.14
N TYR A 190 3.29 12.34 -33.77
CA TYR A 190 2.24 12.74 -34.72
C TYR A 190 2.38 11.93 -36.00
N LEU A 191 1.31 11.21 -36.35
CA LEU A 191 1.28 10.35 -37.52
C LEU A 191 0.91 11.16 -38.77
N ASP A 192 1.55 10.83 -39.87
CA ASP A 192 1.15 11.10 -41.24
C ASP A 192 0.72 9.80 -41.93
N ALA A 193 0.31 9.86 -43.19
CA ALA A 193 -0.20 8.67 -43.89
C ALA A 193 0.86 7.55 -44.03
N ASP A 194 2.14 7.91 -44.13
CA ASP A 194 3.24 6.95 -44.30
C ASP A 194 3.61 6.28 -42.97
N THR A 195 3.82 7.07 -41.93
CA THR A 195 4.14 6.64 -40.56
C THR A 195 2.97 5.89 -39.92
N LEU A 196 1.72 6.22 -40.27
CA LEU A 196 0.54 5.45 -39.86
C LEU A 196 0.67 3.99 -40.32
N LYS A 197 1.06 3.76 -41.58
CA LYS A 197 1.21 2.41 -42.12
C LYS A 197 2.50 1.74 -41.64
N ARG A 198 3.62 2.44 -41.73
CA ARG A 198 4.95 1.89 -41.46
C ARG A 198 5.19 1.67 -39.97
N ASP A 199 4.80 2.63 -39.14
CA ASP A 199 5.18 2.65 -37.73
C ASP A 199 4.01 2.16 -36.86
N PHE A 200 2.85 2.82 -36.94
CA PHE A 200 1.69 2.46 -36.11
C PHE A 200 1.11 1.09 -36.45
N MET A 201 0.73 0.85 -37.71
CA MET A 201 0.09 -0.43 -38.09
C MET A 201 1.05 -1.62 -37.95
N SER A 202 2.32 -1.45 -38.31
CA SER A 202 3.33 -2.51 -38.11
C SER A 202 3.52 -2.82 -36.63
N SER A 203 3.52 -1.81 -35.76
CA SER A 203 3.65 -2.02 -34.32
C SER A 203 2.39 -2.62 -33.71
N LEU A 204 1.20 -2.17 -34.15
CA LEU A 204 -0.08 -2.62 -33.62
C LEU A 204 -0.24 -4.14 -33.70
N THR A 205 0.09 -4.72 -34.86
CA THR A 205 -0.09 -6.15 -35.18
C THR A 205 1.15 -7.00 -34.93
N ASP A 206 2.27 -6.40 -34.51
CA ASP A 206 3.48 -7.14 -34.17
C ASP A 206 3.24 -8.01 -32.92
N ARG A 207 3.30 -9.34 -33.10
CA ARG A 207 3.14 -10.32 -32.01
C ARG A 207 4.32 -10.32 -31.04
N ALA A 208 5.48 -9.80 -31.44
CA ALA A 208 6.66 -9.63 -30.59
C ALA A 208 6.67 -8.27 -29.86
N ARG A 209 5.69 -7.38 -30.12
CA ARG A 209 5.60 -6.08 -29.45
C ARG A 209 5.53 -6.27 -27.95
N CYS A 210 6.37 -5.53 -27.24
CA CYS A 210 6.46 -5.58 -25.78
C CYS A 210 5.75 -4.40 -25.13
N LEU A 211 5.71 -3.24 -25.81
CA LEU A 211 5.10 -2.02 -25.30
C LEU A 211 3.64 -1.89 -25.71
N PRO A 212 2.73 -1.55 -24.79
CA PRO A 212 1.44 -0.98 -25.12
C PRO A 212 1.54 0.25 -26.03
N ILE A 213 0.51 0.47 -26.84
CA ILE A 213 0.35 1.69 -27.64
C ILE A 213 -0.76 2.53 -27.03
N VAL A 214 -0.53 3.83 -26.87
CA VAL A 214 -1.54 4.83 -26.52
C VAL A 214 -1.77 5.68 -27.76
N LEU A 215 -2.91 5.50 -28.42
CA LEU A 215 -3.30 6.31 -29.58
C LEU A 215 -4.27 7.39 -29.13
N MET A 216 -4.01 8.64 -29.52
CA MET A 216 -4.92 9.76 -29.32
C MET A 216 -5.39 10.32 -30.66
N THR A 217 -6.59 10.87 -30.67
CA THR A 217 -7.15 11.60 -31.82
C THR A 217 -7.50 13.02 -31.41
N THR A 218 -7.18 14.00 -32.26
CA THR A 218 -7.57 15.39 -31.99
C THR A 218 -9.08 15.61 -32.18
N ASP A 219 -9.58 16.73 -31.68
CA ASP A 219 -10.89 17.26 -32.06
C ASP A 219 -10.85 18.06 -33.37
N ASP A 220 -11.95 18.72 -33.72
CA ASP A 220 -12.06 19.51 -34.95
C ASP A 220 -11.11 20.73 -34.98
N ASP A 221 -10.69 21.22 -33.81
CA ASP A 221 -9.74 22.34 -33.67
C ASP A 221 -8.28 21.85 -33.69
N GLY A 222 -8.04 20.54 -33.67
CA GLY A 222 -6.71 19.94 -33.57
C GLY A 222 -6.22 19.78 -32.13
N LYS A 223 -7.10 19.91 -31.13
CA LYS A 223 -6.73 19.74 -29.72
C LYS A 223 -6.83 18.28 -29.32
N THR A 224 -5.86 17.82 -28.55
CA THR A 224 -5.87 16.48 -27.96
C THR A 224 -6.91 16.39 -26.82
N PRO A 225 -7.40 15.18 -26.50
CA PRO A 225 -8.37 15.01 -25.41
C PRO A 225 -7.74 15.15 -24.02
N VAL A 226 -6.41 15.15 -23.93
CA VAL A 226 -5.64 15.50 -22.73
C VAL A 226 -5.11 16.93 -22.87
N TRP A 227 -4.81 17.58 -21.73
CA TRP A 227 -4.32 18.96 -21.70
C TRP A 227 -2.98 19.16 -22.42
N ASP A 228 -2.07 18.20 -22.28
CA ASP A 228 -0.73 18.25 -22.85
C ASP A 228 -0.29 16.84 -23.25
N ALA A 229 -0.13 16.63 -24.57
CA ALA A 229 0.25 15.34 -25.14
C ALA A 229 1.72 15.00 -24.87
N THR A 230 2.59 16.00 -24.89
CA THR A 230 4.01 15.86 -24.59
C THR A 230 4.23 15.54 -23.13
N GLU A 231 3.51 16.21 -22.23
CA GLU A 231 3.53 15.88 -20.80
C GLU A 231 3.10 14.42 -20.57
N LEU A 232 2.01 13.98 -21.22
CA LEU A 232 1.55 12.60 -21.15
C LEU A 232 2.62 11.61 -21.63
N ALA A 233 3.18 11.82 -22.82
CA ALA A 233 4.23 10.95 -23.36
C ALA A 233 5.45 10.89 -22.45
N SER A 234 5.88 12.04 -21.94
CA SER A 234 7.02 12.15 -21.02
C SER A 234 6.82 11.45 -19.68
N LYS A 235 5.57 11.20 -19.27
CA LYS A 235 5.19 10.47 -18.04
C LYS A 235 4.95 8.97 -18.27
N LEU A 236 4.79 8.55 -19.53
CA LEU A 236 4.58 7.15 -19.92
C LEU A 236 5.82 6.48 -20.53
N VAL A 237 6.96 7.16 -20.50
CA VAL A 237 8.25 6.65 -20.99
C VAL A 237 8.55 5.26 -20.42
N GLY A 238 8.88 4.32 -21.30
CA GLY A 238 9.14 2.92 -20.92
C GLY A 238 7.90 2.09 -20.58
N MET A 239 6.70 2.69 -20.57
CA MET A 239 5.43 2.02 -20.28
C MET A 239 4.52 1.92 -21.51
N ALA A 240 4.60 2.88 -22.44
CA ALA A 240 3.88 2.85 -23.70
C ALA A 240 4.53 3.74 -24.76
N THR A 241 4.19 3.48 -26.04
CA THR A 241 4.44 4.44 -27.13
C THR A 241 3.19 5.28 -27.34
N VAL A 242 3.33 6.60 -27.42
CA VAL A 242 2.21 7.53 -27.60
C VAL A 242 2.16 8.02 -29.06
N TYR A 243 1.06 7.76 -29.75
CA TYR A 243 0.79 8.25 -31.11
C TYR A 243 -0.38 9.23 -31.11
N VAL A 244 -0.35 10.17 -32.06
CA VAL A 244 -1.44 11.13 -32.28
C VAL A 244 -1.85 11.13 -33.75
N ILE A 245 -3.15 11.02 -34.00
CA ILE A 245 -3.76 11.28 -35.31
C ILE A 245 -4.43 12.64 -35.27
N ASP A 246 -3.98 13.56 -36.13
CA ASP A 246 -4.67 14.83 -36.32
C ASP A 246 -5.91 14.66 -37.21
N MET A 247 -7.09 14.72 -36.61
CA MET A 247 -8.38 14.52 -37.26
C MET A 247 -8.77 15.65 -38.23
N ARG A 248 -7.96 16.70 -38.34
CA ARG A 248 -8.09 17.76 -39.36
C ARG A 248 -7.49 17.33 -40.71
N ASP A 249 -6.51 16.43 -40.70
CA ASP A 249 -5.92 15.89 -41.91
C ASP A 249 -6.86 14.84 -42.54
N GLY A 250 -7.64 15.27 -43.53
CA GLY A 250 -8.58 14.41 -44.22
C GLY A 250 -7.93 13.22 -44.95
N ALA A 251 -6.70 13.38 -45.45
CA ALA A 251 -5.98 12.32 -46.14
C ALA A 251 -5.51 11.25 -45.15
N LEU A 252 -4.95 11.68 -44.01
CA LEU A 252 -4.59 10.79 -42.90
C LEU A 252 -5.81 10.05 -42.36
N VAL A 253 -6.92 10.76 -42.11
CA VAL A 253 -8.17 10.16 -41.63
C VAL A 253 -8.70 9.12 -42.62
N GLN A 254 -8.61 9.40 -43.93
CA GLN A 254 -9.01 8.43 -44.95
C GLN A 254 -8.09 7.22 -44.96
N ALA A 255 -6.77 7.40 -44.91
CA ALA A 255 -5.81 6.31 -44.81
C ALA A 255 -6.05 5.43 -43.57
N PHE A 256 -6.40 6.04 -42.43
CA PHE A 256 -6.75 5.32 -41.21
C PHE A 256 -8.04 4.50 -41.36
N ARG A 257 -9.03 5.03 -42.10
CA ARG A 257 -10.25 4.27 -42.44
C ARG A 257 -9.96 3.13 -43.40
N ASP A 258 -9.07 3.32 -44.36
CA ASP A 258 -8.72 2.28 -45.35
C ASP A 258 -7.93 1.13 -44.71
N LEU A 259 -7.08 1.45 -43.72
CA LEU A 259 -6.32 0.45 -42.95
C LEU A 259 -7.18 -0.28 -41.90
N LEU A 260 -8.21 0.38 -41.37
CA LEU A 260 -9.20 -0.20 -40.44
C LEU A 260 -10.63 0.02 -40.96
N PRO A 261 -11.09 -0.74 -41.97
CA PRO A 261 -12.34 -0.48 -42.69
C PRO A 261 -13.61 -0.65 -41.87
N ASP A 262 -14.62 0.16 -42.19
CA ASP A 262 -15.95 0.02 -41.61
C ASP A 262 -16.57 -1.36 -41.90
N ARG A 263 -17.37 -1.84 -40.96
CA ARG A 263 -18.09 -3.13 -41.06
C ARG A 263 -17.15 -4.34 -41.21
N THR A 264 -15.90 -4.22 -40.77
CA THR A 264 -14.95 -5.34 -40.60
C THR A 264 -14.53 -5.46 -39.13
N PRO A 265 -14.00 -6.62 -38.69
CA PRO A 265 -13.43 -6.75 -37.35
C PRO A 265 -12.35 -5.69 -37.07
N ALA A 266 -11.46 -5.43 -38.03
CA ALA A 266 -10.42 -4.41 -37.95
C ALA A 266 -11.00 -3.01 -37.66
N GLY A 267 -12.14 -2.66 -38.26
CA GLY A 267 -12.82 -1.38 -38.02
C GLY A 267 -13.21 -1.11 -36.57
N ARG A 268 -13.37 -2.16 -35.73
CA ARG A 268 -13.67 -2.02 -34.30
C ARG A 268 -12.51 -1.50 -33.47
N TYR A 269 -11.27 -1.64 -33.96
CA TYR A 269 -10.07 -1.14 -33.32
C TYR A 269 -9.86 0.36 -33.60
N ARG A 270 -10.65 0.95 -34.48
CA ARG A 270 -10.58 2.37 -34.82
C ARG A 270 -11.23 3.24 -33.74
N ILE A 271 -10.72 4.45 -33.60
CA ILE A 271 -11.10 5.42 -32.57
C ILE A 271 -11.68 6.69 -33.21
N GLY A 272 -12.71 7.26 -32.57
CA GLY A 272 -13.36 8.51 -33.00
C GLY A 272 -12.58 9.76 -32.56
N ARG A 273 -13.08 10.97 -32.88
CA ARG A 273 -12.46 12.25 -32.50
C ARG A 273 -12.36 12.41 -30.98
N SER A 274 -11.34 13.13 -30.52
CA SER A 274 -11.14 13.52 -29.11
C SER A 274 -11.25 12.33 -28.13
N ALA A 275 -10.46 11.29 -28.39
CA ALA A 275 -10.43 10.10 -27.54
C ALA A 275 -9.01 9.54 -27.40
N VAL A 276 -8.85 8.61 -26.47
CA VAL A 276 -7.63 7.83 -26.27
C VAL A 276 -7.97 6.34 -26.31
N MET A 277 -7.23 5.56 -27.09
CA MET A 277 -7.30 4.11 -27.10
C MET A 277 -5.96 3.53 -26.64
N VAL A 278 -5.99 2.65 -25.67
CA VAL A 278 -4.82 1.87 -25.23
C VAL A 278 -4.89 0.49 -25.87
N TYR A 279 -3.89 0.11 -26.67
CA TYR A 279 -3.74 -1.22 -27.25
C TYR A 279 -2.63 -1.99 -26.53
N ARG A 280 -2.99 -3.01 -25.75
CA ARG A 280 -2.00 -3.93 -25.19
C ARG A 280 -1.33 -4.75 -26.30
N PRO A 281 -0.15 -5.36 -26.05
CA PRO A 281 0.48 -6.29 -26.98
C PRO A 281 -0.45 -7.42 -27.47
N GLY A 282 -0.17 -7.94 -28.67
CA GLY A 282 -0.88 -9.11 -29.21
C GLY A 282 -2.23 -8.81 -29.87
N ILE A 283 -2.39 -7.66 -30.54
CA ILE A 283 -3.60 -7.33 -31.28
C ILE A 283 -3.66 -8.12 -32.58
N ASP A 284 -4.74 -8.87 -32.78
CA ASP A 284 -5.09 -9.51 -34.04
C ASP A 284 -6.31 -8.81 -34.67
N LEU A 285 -6.13 -8.30 -35.90
CA LEU A 285 -7.17 -7.57 -36.62
C LEU A 285 -8.11 -8.48 -37.41
N SER A 286 -7.83 -9.79 -37.50
CA SER A 286 -8.69 -10.73 -38.23
C SER A 286 -10.02 -11.01 -37.52
N GLY A 287 -10.10 -10.71 -36.22
CA GLY A 287 -11.28 -10.95 -35.39
C GLY A 287 -11.45 -9.90 -34.29
N GLU A 288 -12.53 -10.04 -33.51
CA GLU A 288 -12.87 -9.11 -32.43
C GLU A 288 -12.33 -9.57 -31.05
N GLU A 289 -11.69 -10.74 -30.96
CA GLU A 289 -11.23 -11.33 -29.68
C GLU A 289 -10.23 -10.43 -28.93
N SER A 290 -9.29 -9.81 -29.66
CA SER A 290 -8.28 -8.91 -29.08
C SER A 290 -8.84 -7.55 -28.66
N LEU A 291 -10.12 -7.23 -28.89
CA LEU A 291 -10.73 -5.99 -28.38
C LEU A 291 -10.75 -5.94 -26.85
N SER A 292 -10.79 -7.09 -26.18
CA SER A 292 -10.66 -7.20 -24.72
C SER A 292 -9.31 -6.69 -24.19
N ALA A 293 -8.28 -6.67 -25.04
CA ALA A 293 -6.95 -6.13 -24.76
C ALA A 293 -6.84 -4.63 -25.08
N CYS A 294 -7.94 -3.99 -25.52
CA CYS A 294 -8.03 -2.58 -25.81
C CYS A 294 -8.86 -1.83 -24.75
N THR A 295 -8.47 -0.61 -24.41
CA THR A 295 -9.25 0.25 -23.51
C THR A 295 -9.50 1.62 -24.15
N LEU A 296 -10.78 1.92 -24.40
CA LEU A 296 -11.21 3.22 -24.94
C LEU A 296 -11.57 4.20 -23.82
N PHE A 297 -10.97 5.38 -23.88
CA PHE A 297 -11.31 6.53 -23.06
C PHE A 297 -11.85 7.65 -23.95
N THR A 298 -13.15 7.90 -23.87
CA THR A 298 -13.76 9.07 -24.49
C THR A 298 -13.41 10.33 -23.70
N ARG A 299 -13.49 11.51 -24.33
CA ARG A 299 -13.29 12.81 -23.66
C ARG A 299 -14.02 12.92 -22.31
N HIS A 300 -15.30 12.54 -22.26
CA HIS A 300 -16.07 12.57 -21.01
C HIS A 300 -15.48 11.66 -19.91
N ARG A 301 -14.95 10.47 -20.27
CA ARG A 301 -14.28 9.59 -19.29
C ARG A 301 -12.96 10.21 -18.80
N ILE A 302 -12.21 10.84 -19.70
CA ILE A 302 -10.94 11.50 -19.38
C ILE A 302 -11.18 12.65 -18.40
N GLU A 303 -12.15 13.52 -18.71
CA GLU A 303 -12.57 14.64 -17.84
C GLU A 303 -13.02 14.16 -16.46
N ARG A 304 -13.74 13.03 -16.39
CA ARG A 304 -14.16 12.42 -15.11
C ARG A 304 -12.96 11.99 -14.26
N TYR A 305 -11.96 11.33 -14.85
CA TYR A 305 -10.76 10.94 -14.11
C TYR A 305 -9.91 12.14 -13.70
N ALA A 306 -9.98 13.24 -14.45
CA ALA A 306 -9.30 14.49 -14.14
C ALA A 306 -10.07 15.43 -13.21
N ALA A 307 -11.26 15.05 -12.73
CA ALA A 307 -12.09 15.90 -11.86
C ALA A 307 -11.41 16.27 -10.52
N GLY A 308 -10.40 15.49 -10.09
CA GLY A 308 -9.56 15.77 -8.92
C GLY A 308 -8.21 16.42 -9.22
N GLY A 309 -7.95 16.82 -10.47
CA GLY A 309 -6.68 17.40 -10.94
C GLY A 309 -6.27 16.88 -12.32
N ARG A 310 -5.54 17.70 -13.08
CA ARG A 310 -5.12 17.42 -14.47
C ARG A 310 -4.39 16.07 -14.62
N ASP A 311 -3.67 15.66 -13.59
CA ASP A 311 -2.90 14.41 -13.54
C ASP A 311 -3.72 13.15 -13.28
N GLY A 312 -4.99 13.28 -12.90
CA GLY A 312 -5.82 12.13 -12.51
C GLY A 312 -5.93 11.07 -13.60
N PHE A 313 -6.09 11.49 -14.86
CA PHE A 313 -6.12 10.56 -16.00
C PHE A 313 -4.76 9.92 -16.28
N ILE A 314 -3.66 10.67 -16.15
CA ILE A 314 -2.30 10.14 -16.36
C ILE A 314 -2.01 9.06 -15.31
N ASN A 315 -2.39 9.27 -14.06
CA ASN A 315 -2.29 8.27 -12.99
C ASN A 315 -3.06 6.98 -13.32
N VAL A 316 -4.25 7.08 -13.91
CA VAL A 316 -5.02 5.90 -14.35
C VAL A 316 -4.25 5.12 -15.41
N LEU A 317 -3.64 5.80 -16.38
CA LEU A 317 -2.82 5.16 -17.40
C LEU A 317 -1.56 4.52 -16.81
N MET A 318 -0.78 5.24 -16.01
CA MET A 318 0.43 4.72 -15.38
C MET A 318 0.14 3.48 -14.52
N GLN A 319 -0.88 3.52 -13.66
CA GLN A 319 -1.26 2.36 -12.86
C GLN A 319 -1.78 1.20 -13.71
N GLY A 320 -2.55 1.48 -14.77
CA GLY A 320 -3.06 0.47 -15.68
C GLY A 320 -1.97 -0.24 -16.48
N LEU A 321 -0.98 0.53 -16.96
CA LEU A 321 0.14 0.05 -17.75
C LEU A 321 1.19 -0.66 -16.87
N GLY A 322 1.49 -0.11 -15.69
CA GLY A 322 2.49 -0.68 -14.77
C GLY A 322 2.10 -2.05 -14.22
N ARG A 323 0.79 -2.36 -14.14
CA ARG A 323 0.29 -3.70 -13.79
C ARG A 323 0.49 -4.74 -14.88
N GLY A 324 0.67 -4.34 -16.13
CA GLY A 324 0.77 -5.24 -17.29
C GLY A 324 2.19 -5.53 -17.76
N ILE A 325 3.22 -5.01 -17.09
CA ILE A 325 4.61 -5.28 -17.43
C ILE A 325 5.06 -6.53 -16.69
N ASP A 326 5.09 -7.65 -17.41
CA ASP A 326 5.48 -8.95 -16.87
C ASP A 326 7.00 -9.08 -16.80
N ALA A 327 7.48 -9.66 -15.69
CA ALA A 327 8.87 -10.10 -15.58
C ALA A 327 9.05 -11.39 -16.41
N ARG A 328 10.09 -11.44 -17.24
CA ARG A 328 10.43 -12.64 -18.03
C ARG A 328 11.34 -13.58 -17.23
N PRO A 329 11.34 -14.88 -17.54
CA PRO A 329 12.29 -15.82 -16.94
C PRO A 329 13.73 -15.33 -17.13
N GLY A 330 14.47 -15.18 -16.04
CA GLY A 330 15.86 -14.69 -16.05
C GLY A 330 16.02 -13.17 -15.89
N ASP A 331 14.93 -12.40 -15.93
CA ASP A 331 14.98 -10.98 -15.55
C ASP A 331 15.27 -10.85 -14.05
N VAL A 332 16.03 -9.82 -13.69
CA VAL A 332 16.29 -9.40 -12.30
C VAL A 332 15.51 -8.12 -12.08
N ALA A 333 14.52 -8.14 -11.18
CA ALA A 333 13.72 -6.96 -10.83
C ALA A 333 14.13 -6.33 -9.50
N GLY A 334 14.69 -7.11 -8.58
CA GLY A 334 15.18 -6.64 -7.28
C GLY A 334 16.11 -7.65 -6.60
N ILE A 335 16.45 -7.38 -5.33
CA ILE A 335 17.41 -8.19 -4.56
C ILE A 335 16.90 -9.62 -4.38
N GLY A 336 15.58 -9.78 -4.25
CA GLY A 336 14.90 -11.06 -4.20
C GLY A 336 15.26 -12.02 -5.34
N ASP A 337 15.32 -11.52 -6.57
CA ASP A 337 15.63 -12.33 -7.75
C ASP A 337 17.10 -12.74 -7.77
N VAL A 338 18.00 -11.86 -7.33
CA VAL A 338 19.43 -12.18 -7.22
C VAL A 338 19.68 -13.27 -6.16
N LEU A 339 18.99 -13.19 -5.02
CA LEU A 339 19.05 -14.25 -4.00
C LEU A 339 18.49 -15.58 -4.51
N TRP A 340 17.40 -15.54 -5.27
CA TRP A 340 16.84 -16.74 -5.88
C TRP A 340 17.82 -17.37 -6.88
N LEU A 341 18.45 -16.58 -7.75
CA LEU A 341 19.48 -17.05 -8.68
C LEU A 341 20.65 -17.70 -7.93
N ARG A 342 21.12 -17.08 -6.85
CA ARG A 342 22.18 -17.64 -5.99
C ARG A 342 21.78 -18.98 -5.38
N SER A 343 20.56 -19.10 -4.88
CA SER A 343 20.04 -20.34 -4.29
C SER A 343 19.95 -21.47 -5.31
N ARG A 344 19.45 -21.18 -6.52
CA ARG A 344 19.37 -22.15 -7.62
C ARG A 344 20.75 -22.70 -7.96
N VAL A 345 21.72 -21.81 -8.10
CA VAL A 345 23.12 -22.14 -8.40
C VAL A 345 23.76 -23.02 -7.32
N GLU A 346 23.51 -22.72 -6.05
CA GLU A 346 24.02 -23.54 -4.95
C GLU A 346 23.36 -24.92 -4.93
N SER A 347 22.07 -25.00 -5.24
CA SER A 347 21.33 -26.26 -5.34
C SER A 347 21.85 -27.14 -6.50
N GLU A 348 22.16 -26.55 -7.66
CA GLU A 348 22.79 -27.25 -8.79
C GLU A 348 24.16 -27.83 -8.40
N ARG A 349 25.02 -27.05 -7.71
CA ARG A 349 26.31 -27.53 -7.20
C ARG A 349 26.15 -28.70 -6.23
N GLN A 350 25.19 -28.62 -5.32
CA GLN A 350 24.89 -29.70 -4.39
C GLN A 350 24.41 -30.95 -5.14
N GLY A 351 23.55 -30.80 -6.15
CA GLY A 351 23.11 -31.87 -7.02
C GLY A 351 24.26 -32.55 -7.76
N GLU A 352 25.16 -31.78 -8.39
CA GLU A 352 26.37 -32.31 -9.02
C GLU A 352 27.27 -33.05 -8.03
N ARG A 353 27.44 -32.51 -6.82
CA ARG A 353 28.23 -33.15 -5.77
C ARG A 353 27.62 -34.48 -5.35
N ILE A 354 26.31 -34.54 -5.17
CA ILE A 354 25.56 -35.77 -4.86
C ILE A 354 25.72 -36.77 -6.02
N GLU A 355 25.60 -36.33 -7.27
CA GLU A 355 25.69 -37.22 -8.43
C GLU A 355 27.11 -37.76 -8.63
N ARG A 356 28.14 -36.94 -8.36
CA ARG A 356 29.54 -37.40 -8.31
C ARG A 356 29.76 -38.42 -7.20
N LEU A 357 29.19 -38.21 -6.02
CA LEU A 357 29.27 -39.18 -4.92
C LEU A 357 28.55 -40.48 -5.26
N ARG A 358 27.36 -40.41 -5.86
CA ARG A 358 26.60 -41.58 -6.36
C ARG A 358 27.37 -42.34 -7.44
N SER A 359 27.97 -41.64 -8.38
CA SER A 359 28.79 -42.23 -9.44
C SER A 359 30.03 -42.95 -8.88
N ARG A 360 30.68 -42.38 -7.86
CA ARG A 360 31.81 -43.02 -7.16
C ARG A 360 31.35 -44.25 -6.36
N ALA A 361 30.21 -44.18 -5.67
CA ALA A 361 29.64 -45.31 -4.95
C ALA A 361 29.24 -46.45 -5.90
N LYS A 362 28.72 -46.12 -7.10
CA LYS A 362 28.35 -47.09 -8.13
C LYS A 362 29.57 -47.71 -8.83
N ALA A 363 30.65 -46.95 -9.01
CA ALA A 363 31.92 -47.45 -9.55
C ALA A 363 32.67 -48.36 -8.56
N ALA A 364 32.42 -48.22 -7.26
CA ALA A 364 32.93 -49.12 -6.22
C ALA A 364 32.15 -50.46 -6.11
N ALA A 365 31.12 -50.67 -6.94
CA ALA A 365 30.19 -51.79 -6.86
C ALA A 365 30.44 -52.95 -7.86
N GLU A 366 31.67 -53.12 -8.37
CA GLU A 366 32.13 -54.37 -9.03
C GLU A 366 33.36 -54.95 -8.29
N PRO A 367 33.52 -56.28 -8.25
CA PRO A 367 33.69 -57.02 -7.00
C PRO A 367 35.13 -56.99 -6.48
N VAL A 368 35.33 -56.37 -5.32
CA VAL A 368 36.54 -56.55 -4.51
C VAL A 368 36.17 -57.30 -3.23
N ALA A 369 36.98 -58.32 -2.94
CA ALA A 369 36.77 -59.39 -1.98
C ALA A 369 36.89 -58.98 -0.50
N ASP A 370 36.20 -57.92 -0.07
CA ASP A 370 36.23 -57.46 1.33
C ASP A 370 34.84 -57.10 1.86
N ILE A 371 34.02 -58.14 2.05
CA ILE A 371 32.70 -58.04 2.68
C ILE A 371 32.81 -57.51 4.12
N ASP A 372 33.92 -57.81 4.81
CA ASP A 372 34.13 -57.38 6.19
C ASP A 372 34.56 -55.91 6.27
N GLY A 373 35.37 -55.43 5.33
CA GLY A 373 35.64 -54.00 5.13
C GLY A 373 34.38 -53.21 4.80
N LEU A 374 33.52 -53.73 3.92
CA LEU A 374 32.22 -53.11 3.60
C LEU A 374 31.23 -53.15 4.78
N ARG A 375 31.27 -54.18 5.63
CA ARG A 375 30.48 -54.23 6.88
C ARG A 375 31.00 -53.23 7.92
N ALA A 376 32.31 -53.11 8.05
CA ALA A 376 32.94 -52.12 8.93
C ALA A 376 32.65 -50.69 8.45
N GLU A 377 32.65 -50.47 7.15
CA GLU A 377 32.31 -49.18 6.56
C GLU A 377 30.81 -48.88 6.63
N ASN A 378 29.92 -49.86 6.45
CA ASN A 378 28.49 -49.68 6.72
C ASN A 378 28.21 -49.39 8.20
N ALA A 379 28.94 -50.04 9.12
CA ALA A 379 28.82 -49.77 10.55
C ALA A 379 29.30 -48.36 10.89
N ARG A 380 30.41 -47.90 10.28
CA ARG A 380 30.86 -46.51 10.38
C ARG A 380 29.86 -45.51 9.81
N LEU A 381 29.35 -45.75 8.60
CA LEU A 381 28.38 -44.84 7.96
C LEU A 381 27.06 -44.77 8.73
N ARG A 382 26.65 -45.87 9.39
CA ARG A 382 25.51 -45.86 10.31
C ARG A 382 25.81 -45.06 11.58
N ALA A 383 26.98 -45.24 12.19
CA ALA A 383 27.40 -44.45 13.34
C ALA A 383 27.52 -42.96 13.00
N ASP A 384 28.04 -42.63 11.81
CA ASP A 384 28.10 -41.24 11.32
C ASP A 384 26.69 -40.69 11.08
N ALA A 385 25.78 -41.49 10.47
CA ALA A 385 24.39 -41.07 10.27
C ALA A 385 23.66 -40.82 11.60
N GLU A 386 23.86 -41.69 12.60
CA GLU A 386 23.34 -41.51 13.96
C GLU A 386 23.91 -40.24 14.62
N ALA A 387 25.22 -39.99 14.47
CA ALA A 387 25.85 -38.75 14.97
C ALA A 387 25.32 -37.49 14.26
N TRP A 388 25.08 -37.55 12.96
CA TRP A 388 24.46 -36.46 12.21
C TRP A 388 23.00 -36.22 12.60
N GLU A 389 22.25 -37.28 12.90
CA GLU A 389 20.88 -37.20 13.38
C GLU A 389 20.83 -36.59 14.80
N GLU A 390 21.79 -36.91 15.66
CA GLU A 390 21.98 -36.28 16.97
C GLU A 390 22.31 -34.78 16.84
N ILE A 391 23.25 -34.42 15.96
CA ILE A 391 23.59 -33.01 15.66
C ILE A 391 22.39 -32.25 15.11
N ALA A 392 21.62 -32.84 14.20
CA ALA A 392 20.42 -32.23 13.64
C ALA A 392 19.35 -32.02 14.71
N THR A 393 19.17 -32.99 15.61
CA THR A 393 18.22 -32.90 16.73
C THR A 393 18.63 -31.81 17.74
N ASP A 394 19.92 -31.71 18.05
CA ASP A 394 20.44 -30.66 18.93
C ASP A 394 20.40 -29.27 18.27
N GLN A 395 20.63 -29.18 16.96
CA GLN A 395 20.41 -27.95 16.20
C GLN A 395 18.93 -27.56 16.20
N GLU A 396 18.00 -28.49 15.97
CA GLU A 396 16.55 -28.22 16.01
C GLU A 396 16.11 -27.72 17.39
N ARG A 397 16.63 -28.31 18.47
CA ARG A 397 16.43 -27.81 19.84
C ARG A 397 17.01 -26.40 20.01
N SER A 398 18.24 -26.17 19.58
CA SER A 398 18.88 -24.85 19.67
C SER A 398 18.12 -23.78 18.88
N TYR A 399 17.59 -24.13 17.70
CA TYR A 399 16.74 -23.26 16.90
C TYR A 399 15.38 -23.01 17.56
N SER A 400 14.78 -24.02 18.19
CA SER A 400 13.55 -23.88 18.96
C SER A 400 13.74 -22.93 20.15
N ASP A 401 14.82 -23.10 20.90
CA ASP A 401 15.19 -22.24 22.03
C ASP A 401 15.49 -20.81 21.56
N ALA A 402 16.21 -20.64 20.44
CA ALA A 402 16.47 -19.34 19.85
C ALA A 402 15.18 -18.65 19.37
N THR A 403 14.25 -19.41 18.78
CA THR A 403 12.94 -18.90 18.37
C THR A 403 12.11 -18.46 19.56
N ALA A 404 12.07 -19.28 20.62
CA ALA A 404 11.43 -18.92 21.88
C ALA A 404 12.06 -17.66 22.51
N LYS A 405 13.39 -17.50 22.39
CA LYS A 405 14.07 -16.30 22.87
C LYS A 405 13.77 -15.06 22.02
N VAL A 406 13.66 -15.21 20.70
CA VAL A 406 13.22 -14.14 19.80
C VAL A 406 11.79 -13.72 20.13
N ASP A 407 10.89 -14.66 20.41
CA ASP A 407 9.51 -14.34 20.83
C ASP A 407 9.48 -13.61 22.18
N GLU A 408 10.29 -14.03 23.16
CA GLU A 408 10.42 -13.38 24.45
C GLU A 408 10.98 -11.95 24.32
N LEU A 409 12.04 -11.77 23.52
CA LEU A 409 12.63 -10.47 23.23
C LEU A 409 11.65 -9.58 22.47
N THR A 410 10.90 -10.13 21.51
CA THR A 410 9.87 -9.39 20.76
C THR A 410 8.77 -8.89 21.69
N ARG A 411 8.27 -9.73 22.60
CA ARG A 411 7.30 -9.30 23.63
C ARG A 411 7.89 -8.24 24.55
N THR A 412 9.16 -8.36 24.90
CA THR A 412 9.86 -7.39 25.75
C THR A 412 10.05 -6.05 25.03
N VAL A 413 10.44 -6.06 23.75
CA VAL A 413 10.55 -4.87 22.90
C VAL A 413 9.18 -4.21 22.77
N GLN A 414 8.12 -4.96 22.47
CA GLN A 414 6.76 -4.42 22.41
C GLN A 414 6.33 -3.77 23.74
N ARG A 415 6.66 -4.40 24.88
CA ARG A 415 6.40 -3.83 26.22
C ARG A 415 7.18 -2.54 26.43
N LEU A 416 8.48 -2.54 26.15
CA LEU A 416 9.36 -1.38 26.32
C LEU A 416 9.01 -0.24 25.36
N GLU A 417 8.60 -0.54 24.13
CA GLU A 417 8.07 0.43 23.17
C GLU A 417 6.73 1.01 23.66
N GLY A 418 5.86 0.18 24.25
CA GLY A 418 4.63 0.64 24.89
C GLY A 418 4.91 1.59 26.06
N GLU A 419 5.88 1.25 26.91
CA GLU A 419 6.34 2.08 28.03
C GLU A 419 7.01 3.37 27.53
N LYS A 420 7.87 3.29 26.51
CA LYS A 420 8.49 4.44 25.85
C LYS A 420 7.42 5.37 25.28
N ARG A 421 6.45 4.86 24.53
CA ARG A 421 5.32 5.66 24.00
C ARG A 421 4.48 6.27 25.12
N ALA A 422 4.29 5.56 26.24
CA ALA A 422 3.57 6.10 27.39
C ALA A 422 4.35 7.23 28.08
N LEU A 423 5.68 7.10 28.19
CA LEU A 423 6.57 8.12 28.72
C LEU A 423 6.71 9.31 27.76
N GLU A 424 6.80 9.09 26.45
CA GLU A 424 6.81 10.14 25.43
C GLU A 424 5.48 10.88 25.40
N ARG A 425 4.34 10.20 25.57
CA ARG A 425 3.04 10.88 25.72
C ARG A 425 2.96 11.70 26.99
N LYS A 426 3.49 11.22 28.11
CA LYS A 426 3.59 12.01 29.36
C LYS A 426 4.54 13.20 29.20
N ALA A 427 5.67 13.01 28.52
CA ALA A 427 6.63 14.07 28.23
C ALA A 427 6.05 15.10 27.26
N ALA A 428 5.32 14.68 26.23
CA ALA A 428 4.59 15.55 25.31
C ALA A 428 3.42 16.26 26.01
N GLN A 429 2.75 15.64 26.98
CA GLN A 429 1.76 16.30 27.83
C GLN A 429 2.38 17.32 28.79
N CYS A 430 3.63 17.11 29.21
CA CYS A 430 4.40 18.09 29.99
C CYS A 430 5.09 19.17 29.13
N ALA A 431 5.31 18.91 27.85
CA ALA A 431 6.08 19.77 26.93
C ALA A 431 5.23 20.41 25.81
N ALA A 432 3.94 20.09 25.71
CA ALA A 432 3.03 20.80 24.82
C ALA A 432 2.87 22.24 25.33
N PRO A 433 3.17 23.25 24.50
CA PRO A 433 2.59 24.57 24.68
C PRO A 433 1.08 24.40 24.71
N SER A 434 0.40 25.15 25.57
CA SER A 434 -1.04 25.35 25.47
C SER A 434 -1.35 25.92 24.09
N ASP A 435 -1.72 25.06 23.13
CA ASP A 435 -2.11 25.50 21.80
C ASP A 435 -3.39 26.34 21.90
N ASP A 436 -3.21 27.59 21.51
CA ASP A 436 -4.07 28.77 21.64
C ASP A 436 -5.35 28.71 20.76
N ASP A 437 -5.61 27.59 20.08
CA ASP A 437 -6.69 27.47 19.08
C ASP A 437 -8.05 27.07 19.71
N GLY A 438 -8.02 26.40 20.87
CA GLY A 438 -9.20 26.19 21.70
C GLY A 438 -9.68 27.47 22.36
N ALA A 439 -8.74 28.35 22.75
CA ALA A 439 -9.03 29.64 23.36
C ALA A 439 -9.67 30.62 22.37
N ALA A 440 -9.24 30.61 21.10
CA ALA A 440 -9.82 31.44 20.04
C ALA A 440 -11.29 31.09 19.73
N ARG A 441 -11.63 29.80 19.57
CA ARG A 441 -13.04 29.36 19.38
C ARG A 441 -13.91 29.55 20.62
N VAL A 442 -13.34 29.36 21.82
CA VAL A 442 -14.04 29.63 23.09
C VAL A 442 -14.28 31.13 23.28
N ALA A 443 -13.33 32.00 22.90
CA ALA A 443 -13.50 33.45 22.92
C ALA A 443 -14.52 33.96 21.90
N GLU A 444 -14.62 33.32 20.72
CA GLU A 444 -15.60 33.67 19.68
C GLU A 444 -17.03 33.20 20.04
N CYS A 445 -17.16 32.10 20.78
CA CYS A 445 -18.43 31.56 21.28
C CYS A 445 -18.92 32.16 22.62
N LEU A 446 -18.03 32.75 23.43
CA LEU A 446 -18.35 33.40 24.73
C LEU A 446 -18.85 34.85 24.59
N GLN A 447 -19.58 35.18 23.53
CA GLN A 447 -20.21 36.52 23.39
C GLN A 447 -21.23 36.80 24.51
N SER A 448 -21.72 35.76 25.20
CA SER A 448 -22.52 35.87 26.42
C SER A 448 -22.32 34.67 27.33
N ILE A 449 -22.12 34.90 28.63
CA ILE A 449 -22.07 33.84 29.65
C ILE A 449 -23.45 33.14 29.71
N PRO A 450 -23.52 31.79 29.64
CA PRO A 450 -24.77 31.07 29.78
C PRO A 450 -25.50 31.48 31.06
N ARG A 451 -26.78 31.83 30.96
CA ARG A 451 -27.59 32.29 32.10
C ARG A 451 -28.46 31.19 32.69
N ASP A 452 -28.72 30.16 31.90
CA ASP A 452 -29.50 28.99 32.27
C ASP A 452 -28.97 27.75 31.53
N LEU A 453 -29.50 26.59 31.91
CA LEU A 453 -29.09 25.30 31.34
C LEU A 453 -29.38 25.21 29.83
N THR A 454 -30.39 25.92 29.33
CA THR A 454 -30.73 25.91 27.90
C THR A 454 -29.65 26.64 27.10
N ASP A 455 -29.20 27.80 27.58
CA ASP A 455 -28.11 28.55 26.97
C ASP A 455 -26.79 27.78 27.05
N LEU A 456 -26.57 27.03 28.13
CA LEU A 456 -25.41 26.15 28.28
C LEU A 456 -25.39 25.04 27.22
N LEU A 457 -26.52 24.36 26.99
CA LEU A 457 -26.60 23.29 25.98
C LEU A 457 -26.41 23.83 24.55
N LYS A 458 -26.91 25.04 24.26
CA LYS A 458 -26.64 25.72 22.98
C LYS A 458 -25.15 26.02 22.79
N LEU A 459 -24.50 26.50 23.84
CA LEU A 459 -23.06 26.77 23.83
C LEU A 459 -22.28 25.48 23.61
N ALA A 460 -22.59 24.42 24.36
CA ALA A 460 -21.94 23.12 24.22
C ALA A 460 -22.06 22.53 22.80
N ARG A 461 -23.26 22.59 22.19
CA ARG A 461 -23.49 22.16 20.81
C ARG A 461 -22.62 22.94 19.80
N SER A 462 -22.32 24.21 20.09
CA SER A 462 -21.53 25.07 19.20
C SER A 462 -20.03 24.82 19.34
N ILE A 463 -19.57 24.48 20.55
CA ILE A 463 -18.17 24.17 20.83
C ILE A 463 -17.79 22.76 20.34
N TRP A 464 -18.69 21.78 20.51
CA TRP A 464 -18.44 20.38 20.15
C TRP A 464 -19.46 19.80 19.14
N PRO A 465 -19.64 20.41 17.94
CA PRO A 465 -20.65 19.98 16.98
C PRO A 465 -20.38 18.59 16.39
N GLU A 466 -19.11 18.15 16.40
CA GLU A 466 -18.68 16.85 15.90
C GLU A 466 -18.70 15.75 16.99
N ARG A 467 -19.04 16.09 18.25
CA ARG A 467 -18.99 15.13 19.37
C ARG A 467 -20.33 14.95 20.08
N ILE A 468 -21.15 16.00 20.14
CA ILE A 468 -22.45 15.94 20.81
C ILE A 468 -23.57 16.47 19.93
N VAL A 469 -24.73 15.84 20.06
CA VAL A 469 -25.99 16.31 19.50
C VAL A 469 -26.96 16.57 20.65
N VAL A 470 -27.61 17.73 20.68
CA VAL A 470 -28.63 18.04 21.70
C VAL A 470 -30.02 17.98 21.05
N LEU A 471 -30.86 17.06 21.52
CA LEU A 471 -32.23 16.90 21.02
C LEU A 471 -33.19 17.98 21.56
N PRO A 472 -34.30 18.27 20.85
CA PRO A 472 -35.32 19.22 21.32
C PRO A 472 -35.85 18.90 22.73
N GLU A 473 -36.04 17.62 23.04
CA GLU A 473 -36.53 17.16 24.35
C GLU A 473 -35.52 17.44 25.47
N ALA A 474 -34.22 17.41 25.18
CA ALA A 474 -33.19 17.82 26.13
C ALA A 474 -33.27 19.32 26.42
N MET A 475 -33.48 20.13 25.37
CA MET A 475 -33.72 21.58 25.53
C MET A 475 -34.99 21.85 26.34
N ASP A 476 -36.06 21.09 26.13
CA ASP A 476 -37.31 21.25 26.88
C ASP A 476 -37.14 20.89 28.36
N SER A 477 -36.45 19.79 28.67
CA SER A 477 -36.16 19.41 30.06
C SER A 477 -35.29 20.44 30.80
N ALA A 478 -34.41 21.13 30.07
CA ALA A 478 -33.51 22.14 30.62
C ALA A 478 -34.23 23.43 31.04
N LYS A 479 -35.33 23.81 30.36
CA LYS A 479 -36.07 25.05 30.65
C LYS A 479 -36.61 25.12 32.08
N SER A 480 -37.01 23.98 32.63
CA SER A 480 -37.61 23.88 33.97
C SER A 480 -36.62 23.55 35.08
N TYR A 481 -35.33 23.45 34.76
CA TYR A 481 -34.31 23.05 35.71
C TYR A 481 -33.62 24.27 36.33
N ASP A 482 -33.70 24.36 37.65
CA ASP A 482 -33.06 25.38 38.47
C ASP A 482 -31.99 24.69 39.35
N GLY A 483 -30.72 24.85 38.94
CA GLY A 483 -29.57 24.12 39.47
C GLY A 483 -28.26 24.90 39.40
N ASN A 484 -27.13 24.20 39.52
CA ASN A 484 -25.81 24.82 39.64
C ASN A 484 -25.08 24.80 38.29
N LEU A 485 -25.24 25.89 37.54
CA LEU A 485 -24.79 25.96 36.15
C LEU A 485 -23.30 25.64 35.95
N ALA A 486 -22.46 25.90 36.96
CA ALA A 486 -21.04 25.53 36.93
C ALA A 486 -20.83 24.01 36.97
N GLU A 487 -21.60 23.30 37.79
CA GLU A 487 -21.58 21.84 37.87
C GLU A 487 -22.17 21.22 36.59
N GLU A 488 -23.29 21.75 36.09
CA GLU A 488 -23.88 21.24 34.85
C GLU A 488 -22.97 21.47 33.64
N TRP A 489 -22.23 22.58 33.61
CA TRP A 489 -21.22 22.83 32.59
C TRP A 489 -20.10 21.79 32.66
N ASP A 490 -19.60 21.50 33.86
CA ASP A 490 -18.55 20.51 34.04
C ASP A 490 -19.00 19.12 33.56
N ILE A 491 -20.26 18.74 33.83
CA ILE A 491 -20.83 17.46 33.37
C ILE A 491 -20.97 17.42 31.85
N VAL A 492 -21.50 18.48 31.22
CA VAL A 492 -21.67 18.52 29.75
C VAL A 492 -20.30 18.55 29.05
N ARG A 493 -19.35 19.35 29.56
CA ARG A 493 -17.97 19.36 29.08
C ARG A 493 -17.31 17.99 29.23
N SER A 494 -17.46 17.36 30.39
CA SER A 494 -16.91 16.03 30.65
C SER A 494 -17.49 14.98 29.72
N THR A 495 -18.77 15.10 29.35
CA THR A 495 -19.41 14.27 28.33
C THR A 495 -18.72 14.44 26.97
N ALA A 496 -18.54 15.68 26.51
CA ALA A 496 -17.96 15.98 25.20
C ALA A 496 -16.44 15.74 25.11
N THR A 497 -15.75 15.60 26.24
CA THR A 497 -14.30 15.44 26.31
C THR A 497 -13.93 14.07 26.85
N ALA A 498 -14.06 13.86 28.16
CA ALA A 498 -13.65 12.64 28.84
C ALA A 498 -14.46 11.41 28.42
N LEU A 499 -15.80 11.50 28.37
CA LEU A 499 -16.63 10.36 27.96
C LEU A 499 -16.47 10.06 26.48
N TYR A 500 -16.45 11.10 25.63
CA TYR A 500 -16.22 10.94 24.20
C TYR A 500 -14.91 10.20 23.92
N GLY A 501 -13.80 10.65 24.51
CA GLY A 501 -12.50 10.00 24.35
C GLY A 501 -12.52 8.54 24.82
N LEU A 502 -13.17 8.25 25.95
CA LEU A 502 -13.31 6.88 26.45
C LEU A 502 -14.18 5.98 25.56
N LEU A 503 -15.14 6.55 24.82
CA LEU A 503 -16.04 5.78 23.97
C LEU A 503 -15.49 5.55 22.56
N PHE A 504 -14.72 6.51 22.02
CA PHE A 504 -14.38 6.55 20.61
C PHE A 504 -12.89 6.74 20.29
N GLU A 505 -12.05 7.16 21.26
CA GLU A 505 -10.62 7.45 21.02
C GLU A 505 -9.67 6.50 21.77
N ASP A 506 -10.07 5.94 22.92
CA ASP A 506 -9.24 5.08 23.78
C ASP A 506 -9.47 3.57 23.46
N ASP A 507 -8.57 2.93 22.71
CA ASP A 507 -8.63 1.50 22.28
C ASP A 507 -8.53 0.44 23.41
N GLY A 508 -8.47 0.85 24.69
CA GLY A 508 -8.15 -0.02 25.82
C GLY A 508 -9.19 -0.11 26.95
N CYS A 509 -10.36 0.51 26.80
CA CYS A 509 -11.31 0.72 27.91
C CYS A 509 -12.62 -0.10 27.82
N GLU A 510 -12.70 -1.09 26.93
CA GLU A 510 -13.90 -1.94 26.81
C GLU A 510 -14.22 -2.63 28.15
N GLY A 511 -15.39 -2.31 28.71
CA GLY A 511 -15.88 -2.86 29.98
C GLY A 511 -15.60 -2.05 31.24
N GLN A 512 -14.81 -0.96 31.19
CA GLN A 512 -14.46 -0.12 32.37
C GLN A 512 -14.80 1.37 32.21
N VAL A 513 -15.54 1.75 31.16
CA VAL A 513 -15.83 3.16 30.82
C VAL A 513 -16.47 3.94 31.98
N ALA A 514 -17.40 3.34 32.74
CA ALA A 514 -18.05 4.03 33.86
C ALA A 514 -17.09 4.34 35.01
N ASP A 515 -16.27 3.36 35.40
CA ASP A 515 -15.30 3.49 36.49
C ASP A 515 -14.20 4.50 36.11
N GLU A 516 -13.72 4.43 34.88
CA GLU A 516 -12.69 5.32 34.36
C GLU A 516 -13.22 6.76 34.18
N PHE A 517 -14.46 6.92 33.69
CA PHE A 517 -15.11 8.23 33.62
C PHE A 517 -15.27 8.85 35.01
N GLN A 518 -15.72 8.05 36.00
CA GLN A 518 -15.82 8.51 37.38
C GLN A 518 -14.45 8.85 37.98
N ARG A 519 -13.41 8.08 37.67
CA ARG A 519 -12.04 8.37 38.11
C ARG A 519 -11.50 9.69 37.52
N ARG A 520 -11.78 9.96 36.24
CA ARG A 520 -11.32 11.19 35.55
C ARG A 520 -12.09 12.45 35.95
N THR A 521 -13.40 12.32 36.20
CA THR A 521 -14.30 13.49 36.31
C THR A 521 -14.95 13.63 37.70
N GLY A 522 -14.93 12.56 38.50
CA GLY A 522 -15.65 12.48 39.77
C GLY A 522 -17.18 12.36 39.63
N TYR A 523 -17.72 12.17 38.43
CA TYR A 523 -19.16 11.99 38.19
C TYR A 523 -19.49 10.52 37.92
N GLU A 524 -20.59 10.04 38.50
CA GLU A 524 -21.04 8.66 38.29
C GLU A 524 -21.76 8.54 36.94
N LEU A 525 -21.28 7.62 36.11
CA LEU A 525 -21.89 7.23 34.83
C LEU A 525 -22.61 5.89 34.99
N THR A 526 -23.82 5.77 34.47
CA THR A 526 -24.56 4.51 34.44
C THR A 526 -25.13 4.28 33.05
N PHE A 527 -24.95 3.08 32.48
CA PHE A 527 -25.44 2.74 31.14
C PHE A 527 -26.89 2.21 31.12
N SER A 528 -27.51 1.98 32.28
CA SER A 528 -28.85 1.41 32.38
C SER A 528 -29.62 1.93 33.59
N GLU A 529 -30.94 1.98 33.48
CA GLU A 529 -31.83 2.23 34.61
C GLU A 529 -31.86 1.06 35.62
N SER A 530 -32.31 1.33 36.84
CA SER A 530 -32.44 0.30 37.88
C SER A 530 -33.36 -0.83 37.43
N SER A 531 -33.11 -2.06 37.91
CA SER A 531 -33.90 -3.25 37.55
C SER A 531 -35.40 -3.07 37.78
N ALA A 532 -35.77 -2.39 38.87
CA ALA A 532 -37.17 -2.06 39.20
C ALA A 532 -37.81 -1.08 38.19
N THR A 533 -37.03 -0.17 37.60
CA THR A 533 -37.51 0.77 36.57
C THR A 533 -37.59 0.10 35.21
N ARG A 534 -36.61 -0.75 34.87
CA ARG A 534 -36.60 -1.53 33.62
C ARG A 534 -37.77 -2.52 33.51
N ALA A 535 -38.27 -3.03 34.62
CA ALA A 535 -39.45 -3.90 34.65
C ALA A 535 -40.77 -3.18 34.31
N ARG A 536 -40.77 -1.85 34.19
CA ARG A 536 -41.96 -1.03 33.93
C ARG A 536 -41.90 -0.40 32.53
N ALA A 537 -42.67 -0.96 31.61
CA ALA A 537 -42.71 -0.53 30.21
C ALA A 537 -43.12 0.94 30.03
N ASP A 538 -44.01 1.45 30.88
CA ASP A 538 -44.43 2.86 30.89
C ASP A 538 -43.27 3.81 31.21
N LEU A 539 -42.38 3.42 32.12
CA LEU A 539 -41.22 4.22 32.51
C LEU A 539 -40.09 4.15 31.47
N MET A 540 -39.88 2.97 30.85
CA MET A 540 -38.90 2.79 29.78
C MET A 540 -39.31 3.53 28.51
N LYS A 541 -40.61 3.60 28.20
CA LYS A 541 -41.13 4.41 27.09
C LYS A 541 -40.76 5.90 27.22
N MET A 542 -40.61 6.41 28.45
CA MET A 542 -40.16 7.80 28.65
C MET A 542 -38.69 8.01 28.26
N ARG A 543 -37.88 6.96 28.14
CA ARG A 543 -36.45 6.98 27.73
C ARG A 543 -36.28 6.79 26.23
N GLU A 544 -37.36 6.67 25.47
CA GLU A 544 -37.30 6.62 24.02
C GLU A 544 -37.22 8.05 23.44
N ARG A 545 -36.38 8.26 22.43
CA ARG A 545 -36.29 9.51 21.66
C ARG A 545 -36.32 9.22 20.16
N SER A 546 -36.78 10.17 19.37
CA SER A 546 -36.65 10.09 17.92
C SER A 546 -35.35 10.76 17.47
N TYR A 547 -34.49 10.01 16.78
CA TYR A 547 -33.22 10.50 16.25
C TYR A 547 -32.88 9.77 14.95
N GLY A 548 -32.52 10.51 13.88
CA GLY A 548 -32.18 9.91 12.58
C GLY A 548 -33.29 9.09 11.93
N GLY A 549 -34.56 9.38 12.23
CA GLY A 549 -35.72 8.61 11.73
C GLY A 549 -35.96 7.28 12.45
N ARG A 550 -35.25 7.02 13.55
CA ARG A 550 -35.37 5.81 14.38
C ARG A 550 -35.73 6.18 15.83
N THR A 551 -36.20 5.20 16.59
CA THR A 551 -36.38 5.32 18.04
C THR A 551 -35.10 4.86 18.75
N VAL A 552 -34.53 5.69 19.61
CA VAL A 552 -33.30 5.41 20.38
C VAL A 552 -33.58 5.43 21.89
N ASP A 553 -32.82 4.64 22.66
CA ASP A 553 -32.91 4.56 24.12
C ASP A 553 -31.84 5.43 24.79
N ILE A 554 -32.28 6.39 25.63
CA ILE A 554 -31.41 7.30 26.39
C ILE A 554 -31.27 6.90 27.87
N SER A 555 -31.39 5.61 28.20
CA SER A 555 -31.26 5.10 29.58
C SER A 555 -29.89 5.38 30.20
N ALA A 556 -28.84 5.50 29.39
CA ALA A 556 -27.51 5.87 29.86
C ALA A 556 -27.52 7.32 30.38
N HIS A 557 -26.94 7.56 31.56
CA HIS A 557 -26.95 8.87 32.17
C HIS A 557 -25.79 9.13 33.13
N ILE A 558 -25.43 10.42 33.25
CA ILE A 558 -24.47 10.93 34.22
C ILE A 558 -25.20 11.61 35.38
N LYS A 559 -24.69 11.40 36.60
CA LYS A 559 -25.27 11.89 37.85
C LYS A 559 -24.52 13.12 38.37
N GLY A 560 -25.25 14.22 38.59
CA GLY A 560 -24.75 15.35 39.38
C GLY A 560 -24.59 15.02 40.87
N ARG A 561 -23.72 15.76 41.55
CA ARG A 561 -23.35 15.61 42.97
C ARG A 561 -24.40 16.20 43.91
N SER A 562 -25.20 17.17 43.45
CA SER A 562 -26.22 17.80 44.28
C SER A 562 -27.33 16.83 44.74
N GLN A 563 -27.61 16.81 46.05
CA GLN A 563 -28.70 16.02 46.64
C GLN A 563 -30.08 16.70 46.54
N LYS A 564 -30.13 18.03 46.32
CA LYS A 564 -31.36 18.75 45.97
C LYS A 564 -31.40 18.94 44.45
N ASN A 565 -32.51 18.53 43.82
CA ASN A 565 -32.68 18.57 42.36
C ASN A 565 -31.53 17.90 41.59
N THR A 566 -31.24 16.63 41.92
CA THR A 566 -30.09 15.92 41.33
C THR A 566 -30.14 15.93 39.81
N PHE A 567 -29.20 16.65 39.22
CA PHE A 567 -29.02 16.74 37.77
C PHE A 567 -28.81 15.35 37.17
N ARG A 568 -29.44 15.12 36.02
CA ARG A 568 -29.23 13.95 35.16
C ARG A 568 -29.06 14.41 33.72
N LEU A 569 -27.95 13.99 33.13
CA LEU A 569 -27.71 14.10 31.70
C LEU A 569 -27.92 12.71 31.09
N HIS A 570 -29.05 12.49 30.43
CA HIS A 570 -29.36 11.25 29.73
C HIS A 570 -29.00 11.35 28.26
N PHE A 571 -28.41 10.28 27.73
CA PHE A 571 -27.90 10.27 26.38
C PHE A 571 -27.96 8.89 25.73
N TYR A 572 -27.89 8.89 24.41
CA TYR A 572 -27.70 7.73 23.56
C TYR A 572 -26.31 7.81 22.91
N ILE A 573 -25.68 6.67 22.70
CA ILE A 573 -24.36 6.57 22.05
C ILE A 573 -24.60 6.13 20.61
N ASP A 574 -24.43 7.06 19.68
CA ASP A 574 -24.45 6.77 18.25
C ASP A 574 -23.07 6.27 17.84
N ARG A 575 -22.92 4.94 17.79
CA ARG A 575 -21.68 4.27 17.39
C ARG A 575 -21.38 4.40 15.90
N GLU A 576 -22.41 4.63 15.08
CA GLU A 576 -22.27 4.66 13.62
C GLU A 576 -21.70 6.00 13.15
N ASN A 577 -22.14 7.11 13.77
CA ASN A 577 -21.66 8.45 13.47
C ASN A 577 -20.69 9.00 14.52
N GLU A 578 -20.33 8.20 15.52
CA GLU A 578 -19.46 8.57 16.65
C GLU A 578 -19.94 9.82 17.39
N LEU A 579 -21.22 9.87 17.78
CA LEU A 579 -21.83 11.02 18.46
C LEU A 579 -22.46 10.63 19.79
N ILE A 580 -22.39 11.54 20.78
CA ILE A 580 -23.17 11.44 22.02
C ILE A 580 -24.45 12.28 21.87
N VAL A 581 -25.59 11.61 21.80
CA VAL A 581 -26.89 12.24 21.56
C VAL A 581 -27.58 12.48 22.90
N ILE A 582 -27.61 13.74 23.35
CA ILE A 582 -28.22 14.16 24.61
C ILE A 582 -29.74 14.26 24.41
N GLY A 583 -30.49 13.42 25.13
CA GLY A 583 -31.95 13.34 25.02
C GLY A 583 -32.73 13.85 26.25
N HIS A 584 -32.06 14.08 27.37
CA HIS A 584 -32.62 14.77 28.53
C HIS A 584 -31.50 15.40 29.38
N ALA A 585 -31.71 16.62 29.85
CA ALA A 585 -30.78 17.37 30.67
C ALA A 585 -31.55 18.18 31.71
N GLY A 586 -31.53 17.75 32.97
CA GLY A 586 -32.24 18.44 34.04
C GLY A 586 -32.59 17.51 35.20
N CYS A 587 -33.75 17.73 35.82
CA CYS A 587 -34.22 16.93 36.95
C CYS A 587 -34.29 15.45 36.59
N HIS A 588 -34.05 14.59 37.57
CA HIS A 588 -34.18 13.15 37.43
C HIS A 588 -35.55 12.73 36.88
N MET A 589 -35.56 11.84 35.87
CA MET A 589 -36.78 11.31 35.26
C MET A 589 -37.57 10.41 36.24
N LYS A 590 -38.87 10.19 35.99
CA LYS A 590 -39.69 9.30 36.84
C LYS A 590 -39.10 7.87 36.85
N THR A 591 -38.96 7.27 38.03
CA THR A 591 -38.47 5.90 38.23
C THR A 591 -39.43 5.12 39.14
N ALA A 592 -39.25 3.81 39.28
CA ALA A 592 -40.09 3.00 40.16
C ALA A 592 -40.10 3.47 41.63
N GLY A 593 -39.03 4.11 42.09
CA GLY A 593 -38.92 4.70 43.43
C GLY A 593 -39.62 6.06 43.60
N SER A 594 -39.97 6.73 42.51
CA SER A 594 -40.61 8.06 42.54
C SER A 594 -42.01 8.06 43.17
N HIS A 595 -42.67 6.89 43.30
CA HIS A 595 -43.95 6.78 44.01
C HIS A 595 -43.84 6.72 45.54
N ARG A 596 -42.66 6.44 46.12
CA ARG A 596 -42.47 6.35 47.58
C ARG A 596 -42.17 7.68 48.26
N ARG A 597 -41.73 8.69 47.52
CA ARG A 597 -41.57 10.07 48.00
C ARG A 597 -42.64 10.91 47.31
N GLY A 598 -43.80 11.04 47.97
CA GLY A 598 -44.85 11.93 47.49
C GLY A 598 -44.31 13.36 47.37
N PHE A 599 -44.28 13.88 46.15
CA PHE A 599 -44.36 15.32 45.94
C PHE A 599 -45.85 15.68 46.06
N LYS A 600 -46.18 16.38 47.14
CA LYS A 600 -47.30 17.33 47.18
C LYS A 600 -46.90 18.58 46.42
#